data_AF-A0A7W2BM24-F1
#
_entry.id   AF-A0A7W2BM24-F1
#
_cell.length_a   1.000
_cell.length_b   1.000
_cell.length_c   1.000
_cell.angle_alpha   90.00
_cell.angle_beta   90.00
_cell.angle_gamma   90.00
#
_symmetry.space_group_name_H-M   'P 1'
#
loop_
_entity.id
_entity.type
_entity.pdbx_description
1 polymer ?
#
loop_
_entity_poly.entity_id
_entity_poly.type
_entity_poly.pdbx_seq_one_letter_code
_entity_poly.pdbx_strand_id
1 'polypeptide(L)' 'MRDILTGLALVLVIEGLAYAAFPDQVKSMLIRIKETPSATLRIIGLVAAFVGVFLVWFVRL' A
#
# COMPACT_ATOMS: atom_id res chain seq x y z
N MET A 1 -9.59 -17.36 -7.65
CA MET A 1 -8.16 -17.61 -7.35
C MET A 1 -7.23 -16.72 -8.18
N ARG A 2 -7.50 -16.47 -9.48
CA ARG A 2 -6.66 -15.59 -10.31
C ARG A 2 -6.63 -14.13 -9.83
N ASP A 3 -7.77 -13.59 -9.37
CA ASP A 3 -7.87 -12.20 -8.91
C ASP A 3 -6.89 -11.83 -7.78
N ILE A 4 -6.67 -12.75 -6.83
CA ILE A 4 -5.71 -12.53 -5.74
C ILE A 4 -4.29 -12.46 -6.30
N LEU A 5 -3.96 -13.34 -7.24
CA LEU A 5 -2.65 -13.34 -7.90
C LEU A 5 -2.45 -12.08 -8.75
N THR A 6 -3.49 -11.63 -9.46
CA THR A 6 -3.47 -10.38 -10.22
C THR A 6 -3.30 -9.17 -9.30
N GLY A 7 -4.02 -9.12 -8.18
CA GLY A 7 -3.86 -8.06 -7.18
C GLY A 7 -2.45 -8.02 -6.61
N LEU A 8 -1.87 -9.19 -6.28
CA LEU A 8 -0.49 -9.29 -5.80
C LEU A 8 0.51 -8.83 -6.86
N ALA A 9 0.33 -9.23 -8.12
CA ALA A 9 1.19 -8.80 -9.22
C ALA A 9 1.14 -7.28 -9.41
N LEU A 10 -0.04 -6.67 -9.34
CA LEU A 10 -0.20 -5.21 -9.44
C LEU A 10 0.48 -4.47 -8.29
N VAL A 11 0.36 -4.97 -7.04
CA VAL A 11 1.07 -4.39 -5.89
C VAL A 11 2.59 -4.41 -6.12
N LEU A 12 3.14 -5.53 -6.61
CA LEU A 12 4.58 -5.63 -6.91
C LEU A 12 5.02 -4.68 -8.02
N VAL A 13 4.21 -4.51 -9.07
CA VAL A 13 4.48 -3.55 -10.15
C VAL A 13 4.49 -2.12 -9.60
N ILE A 14 3.50 -1.75 -8.80
CA ILE A 14 3.39 -0.39 -8.24
C ILE A 14 4.55 -0.10 -7.29
N GLU A 15 4.84 -1.02 -6.36
CA GLU A 15 5.98 -0.91 -5.45
C GLU A 15 7.30 -0.82 -6.22
N GLY A 16 7.54 -1.72 -7.18
CA GLY A 16 8.74 -1.71 -8.02
C GLY A 16 8.95 -0.40 -8.79
N LEU A 17 7.87 0.13 -9.37
CA LEU A 17 7.89 1.42 -10.04
C LEU A 17 8.18 2.57 -9.08
N ALA A 18 7.60 2.55 -7.88
CA ALA A 18 7.90 3.57 -6.86
C ALA A 18 9.38 3.57 -6.48
N TYR A 19 9.99 2.39 -6.27
CA TYR A 19 11.42 2.27 -6.00
C TYR A 19 12.29 2.75 -7.17
N ALA A 20 11.91 2.42 -8.41
CA ALA A 20 12.68 2.76 -9.60
C ALA A 20 12.58 4.25 -9.99
N ALA A 21 11.38 4.84 -9.89
CA ALA A 21 11.13 6.22 -10.30
C ALA A 21 11.50 7.23 -9.21
N PHE A 22 11.29 6.88 -7.93
CA PHE A 22 11.40 7.81 -6.80
C PHE A 22 12.18 7.20 -5.61
N PRO A 23 13.42 6.72 -5.82
CA PRO A 23 14.16 5.95 -4.81
C PRO A 23 14.39 6.74 -3.51
N ASP A 24 14.69 8.04 -3.59
CA ASP A 24 15.00 8.84 -2.41
C ASP A 24 13.74 9.24 -1.63
N GLN A 25 12.61 9.42 -2.30
CA GLN A 25 11.32 9.63 -1.64
C GLN A 25 10.92 8.39 -0.84
N VAL A 26 11.10 7.19 -1.42
CA VAL A 26 10.81 5.94 -0.71
C VAL A 26 11.72 5.76 0.50
N LYS A 27 13.03 6.04 0.39
CA LYS A 27 13.94 6.02 1.55
C LYS A 27 13.51 6.98 2.65
N SER A 28 13.14 8.22 2.29
CA SER A 28 12.66 9.21 3.27
C SER A 28 11.38 8.75 3.96
N MET A 29 10.45 8.13 3.22
CA MET A 29 9.22 7.58 3.79
C MET A 29 9.52 6.47 4.80
N LEU A 30 10.45 5.56 4.50
CA LEU A 30 10.83 4.47 5.40
C LEU A 30 11.41 4.99 6.73
N ILE A 31 12.21 6.06 6.68
CA ILE A 31 12.74 6.70 7.90
C ILE A 31 11.58 7.24 8.76
N ARG A 32 10.62 7.94 8.14
CA ARG A 32 9.44 8.46 8.85
C ARG A 32 8.60 7.33 9.45
N ILE A 33 8.42 6.23 8.73
CA ILE A 33 7.70 5.05 9.23
C ILE A 33 8.38 4.49 10.48
N LYS A 34 9.72 4.41 10.49
CA LYS A 34 10.49 3.93 11.63
C LYS A 34 10.29 4.79 12.88
N GLU A 35 10.15 6.10 12.71
CA GLU A 35 9.94 7.06 13.80
C GLU A 35 8.45 7.16 14.24
N THR A 36 7.53 6.64 13.44
CA THR A 36 6.10 6.71 13.72
C THR A 36 5.70 5.64 14.75
N PRO A 37 4.96 6.00 15.82
CA PRO A 37 4.47 5.03 16.79
C PRO A 37 3.61 3.93 16.15
N SER A 38 3.79 2.68 16.59
CA SER A 38 3.06 1.52 16.05
C SER A 38 1.54 1.65 16.13
N ALA A 39 1.01 2.37 17.13
CA ALA A 39 -0.43 2.62 17.25
C ALA A 39 -0.96 3.45 16.05
N THR A 40 -0.23 4.49 15.66
CA THR A 40 -0.57 5.33 14.51
C THR A 40 -0.51 4.54 13.20
N LEU A 41 0.56 3.74 13.01
CA LEU A 41 0.69 2.87 11.84
C LEU A 41 -0.45 1.85 11.73
N ARG A 42 -0.90 1.29 12.86
CA ARG A 42 -2.06 0.38 12.90
C ARG A 42 -3.34 1.07 12.45
N ILE A 43 -3.60 2.29 12.94
CA ILE A 43 -4.80 3.05 12.55
C ILE A 43 -4.75 3.37 11.04
N ILE A 44 -3.62 3.87 10.54
CA ILE A 44 -3.45 4.15 9.11
C ILE A 44 -3.67 2.89 8.27
N GLY A 45 -3.07 1.77 8.67
CA GLY A 45 -3.23 0.49 7.98
C GLY A 45 -4.67 -0.02 7.96
N LEU A 46 -5.39 0.09 9.09
CA LEU A 46 -6.80 -0.29 9.17
C LEU A 46 -7.67 0.59 8.27
N VAL A 47 -7.47 1.91 8.31
CA VAL A 47 -8.20 2.85 7.43
C VAL A 47 -7.93 2.52 5.96
N ALA A 48 -6.67 2.30 5.59
CA ALA A 48 -6.30 1.94 4.22
C ALA A 48 -6.94 0.62 3.77
N ALA A 49 -6.97 -0.39 4.64
CA ALA A 49 -7.63 -1.66 4.36
C ALA A 49 -9.14 -1.50 4.13
N PHE A 50 -9.83 -0.73 4.99
CA PHE A 50 -11.26 -0.45 4.82
C PHE A 50 -11.55 0.28 3.51
N VAL A 51 -10.77 1.31 3.18
CA VAL A 51 -10.89 2.03 1.91
C VAL A 51 -10.64 1.10 0.73
N GLY A 52 -9.62 0.23 0.80
CA GLY A 52 -9.32 -0.75 -0.24
C GLY A 52 -10.48 -1.71 -0.50
N VAL A 53 -11.09 -2.25 0.57
CA VAL A 53 -12.28 -3.12 0.46
C VAL A 53 -13.45 -2.37 -0.18
N PHE A 54 -13.68 -1.13 0.25
CA PHE A 54 -14.76 -0.31 -0.30
C PHE A 54 -14.57 -0.01 -1.79
N LEU A 55 -13.35 0.33 -2.21
CA LEU A 55 -13.02 0.56 -3.62
C LEU A 55 -13.20 -0.71 -4.46
N VAL A 56 -12.73 -1.87 -3.97
CA VAL A 56 -12.95 -3.13 -4.67
C VAL A 56 -14.43 -3.45 -4.80
N TRP A 57 -15.23 -3.18 -3.76
CA TRP A 57 -16.68 -3.35 -3.81
C TRP A 57 -17.31 -2.43 -4.86
N PHE A 58 -16.95 -1.15 -4.90
CA PHE A 58 -17.45 -0.19 -5.89
C PHE A 58 -17.09 -0.54 -7.34
N VAL A 59 -15.86 -1.01 -7.58
CA VAL A 59 -15.39 -1.40 -8.92
C VAL A 59 -16.06 -2.69 -9.39
N ARG A 60 -16.49 -3.54 -8.46
CA ARG A 60 -17.16 -4.82 -8.76
C ARG A 60 -18.69 -4.75 -8.74
N LEU A 61 -19.27 -3.63 -8.30
CA LEU A 61 -20.71 -3.36 -8.34
C LEU A 61 -21.17 -3.12 -9.78
#